data_AF-A0A9C7PK99-F1
#
_entry.id   AF-A0A9C7PK99-F1
#
_cell.length_a   1.000
_cell.length_b   1.000
_cell.length_c   1.000
_cell.angle_alpha   90.00
_cell.angle_beta   90.00
_cell.angle_gamma   90.00
#
_symmetry.space_group_name_H-M   'P 1'
#
loop_
_entity.id
_entity.type
_entity.pdbx_description
1 polymer ?
#
loop_
_entity_poly.entity_id
_entity_poly.type
_entity_poly.pdbx_seq_one_letter_code
_entity_poly.pdbx_strand_id
1 'polypeptide(L)'
;MRGACSGNGILFDITDPRAPERIDAVSDSGFAYWHSATFNNDGSKVLFTDEWGGGTRPRCRTYDPLTWGADAIYDIVDGKLAFRSHFKMPAPQGETENCVAHNGSIIPVPGRDIFVQAWYQGGLSIIDFTDSANPIEIAYFDRGPIDDTDLVTGGYWSTYWYRGRIYGTEIIRGIDVFALTPSEHLSANEIAAAEMANQGGLFNPQQQFPVTWPSEPTVSLAYLDQWLRGHPEQHQTLEALYETLHAAETILKNKGQDTALAASLTDWADTSELSGATALRESLRAISRKLSVGPPIRLISQAAPQEN
;
A
#
# COMPACT_ATOMS: atom_id res chain seq x y z
N MET A 1 -2.60 15.67 8.94
CA MET A 1 -3.90 14.96 9.00
C MET A 1 -4.73 15.31 7.77
N ARG A 2 -5.58 14.40 7.30
CA ARG A 2 -6.58 14.62 6.24
C ARG A 2 -7.99 14.47 6.78
N GLY A 3 -8.95 15.16 6.19
CA GLY A 3 -10.37 15.03 6.48
C GLY A 3 -11.24 15.10 5.23
N ALA A 4 -12.24 14.23 5.15
CA ALA A 4 -13.35 14.32 4.21
C ALA A 4 -14.55 14.83 5.00
N CYS A 5 -15.01 16.05 4.72
CA CYS A 5 -15.94 16.77 5.60
C CYS A 5 -17.28 17.03 4.92
N SER A 6 -17.86 16.00 4.29
CA SER A 6 -19.18 16.02 3.62
C SER A 6 -19.33 17.04 2.46
N GLY A 7 -18.31 17.87 2.20
CA GLY A 7 -18.31 18.87 1.12
C GLY A 7 -16.94 19.26 0.60
N ASN A 8 -15.86 19.04 1.37
CA ASN A 8 -14.48 19.30 0.94
C ASN A 8 -13.54 18.20 1.40
N GLY A 9 -12.46 18.01 0.65
CA GLY A 9 -11.24 17.36 1.10
C GLY A 9 -10.32 18.40 1.74
N ILE A 10 -9.83 18.14 2.94
CA ILE A 10 -9.06 19.12 3.71
C ILE A 10 -7.77 18.49 4.23
N LEU A 11 -6.67 19.25 4.13
CA LEU A 11 -5.38 18.93 4.72
C LEU A 11 -5.12 19.83 5.94
N PHE A 12 -4.73 19.20 7.04
CA PHE A 12 -4.42 19.87 8.31
C PHE A 12 -2.99 19.56 8.76
N ASP A 13 -2.30 20.56 9.30
CA ASP A 13 -1.17 20.38 10.19
C ASP A 13 -1.72 20.10 11.60
N ILE A 14 -1.23 19.03 12.22
CA ILE A 14 -1.60 18.63 13.57
C ILE A 14 -0.36 18.45 14.46
N THR A 15 0.73 19.16 14.14
CA THR A 15 1.94 19.20 14.97
C THR A 15 1.58 19.60 16.42
N ASP A 16 0.64 20.54 16.60
CA ASP A 16 -0.12 20.69 17.83
C ASP A 16 -1.56 20.19 17.64
N PRO A 17 -1.91 18.99 18.15
CA PRO A 17 -3.27 18.46 18.04
C PRO A 17 -4.34 19.29 18.75
N ARG A 18 -3.95 20.19 19.67
CA ARG A 18 -4.90 21.08 20.36
C ARG A 18 -5.19 22.36 19.58
N ALA A 19 -4.37 22.67 18.58
CA ALA A 19 -4.49 23.84 17.73
C ALA A 19 -4.20 23.46 16.25
N PRO A 20 -5.06 22.64 15.61
CA PRO A 20 -4.82 22.20 14.24
C PRO A 20 -4.92 23.38 13.26
N GLU A 21 -4.00 23.43 12.29
CA GLU A 21 -3.97 24.46 11.26
C GLU A 21 -4.40 23.86 9.92
N ARG A 22 -5.28 24.53 9.18
CA ARG A 22 -5.66 24.10 7.84
C ARG A 22 -4.60 24.52 6.84
N ILE A 23 -3.95 23.55 6.20
CA ILE A 23 -2.93 23.79 5.18
C ILE A 23 -3.59 24.08 3.83
N ASP A 24 -4.54 23.22 3.42
CA ASP A 24 -5.20 23.34 2.12
C ASP A 24 -6.60 22.71 2.15
N ALA A 25 -7.44 23.07 1.17
CA ALA A 25 -8.76 22.46 0.98
C ALA A 25 -9.15 22.47 -0.50
N VAL A 26 -9.78 21.38 -0.93
CA VAL A 26 -10.26 21.18 -2.29
C VAL A 26 -11.73 20.80 -2.31
N SER A 27 -12.38 21.13 -3.41
CA SER A 27 -13.75 20.77 -3.73
C SER A 27 -13.77 20.22 -5.15
N ASP A 28 -14.69 19.30 -5.41
CA ASP A 28 -14.91 18.69 -6.72
C ASP A 28 -16.41 18.76 -7.00
N SER A 29 -16.79 19.37 -8.12
CA SER A 29 -18.20 19.51 -8.51
C SER A 29 -18.86 18.17 -8.87
N GLY A 30 -18.07 17.15 -9.18
CA GLY A 30 -18.52 15.78 -9.41
C GLY A 30 -18.76 15.00 -8.11
N PHE A 31 -18.14 15.43 -7.01
CA PHE A 31 -18.34 14.84 -5.70
C PHE A 31 -19.63 15.35 -5.06
N ALA A 32 -20.37 14.45 -4.46
CA ALA A 32 -21.58 14.79 -3.73
C ALA A 32 -21.44 14.59 -2.23
N TYR A 33 -20.60 13.64 -1.81
CA TYR A 33 -20.37 13.38 -0.40
C TYR A 33 -18.94 12.87 -0.15
N TRP A 34 -18.08 13.79 0.29
CA TRP A 34 -16.73 13.49 0.74
C TRP A 34 -16.78 12.63 2.01
N HIS A 35 -16.65 11.32 1.83
CA HIS A 35 -16.94 10.33 2.87
C HIS A 35 -15.68 9.92 3.66
N SER A 36 -14.61 9.54 2.97
CA SER A 36 -13.37 9.13 3.62
C SER A 36 -12.12 9.66 2.89
N ALA A 37 -11.00 9.63 3.60
CA ALA A 37 -9.72 10.13 3.10
C ALA A 37 -8.58 9.24 3.61
N THR A 38 -7.75 8.75 2.70
CA THR A 38 -6.68 7.80 2.97
C THR A 38 -5.37 8.31 2.36
N PHE A 39 -4.32 8.44 3.18
CA PHE A 39 -2.97 8.69 2.69
C PHE A 39 -2.38 7.42 2.06
N ASN A 40 -1.46 7.56 1.12
CA ASN A 40 -0.53 6.47 0.83
C ASN A 40 0.50 6.31 1.99
N ASN A 41 1.39 5.31 1.92
CA ASN A 41 2.23 4.93 3.06
C ASN A 41 3.22 6.02 3.50
N ASP A 42 3.73 6.84 2.57
CA ASP A 42 4.67 7.92 2.86
C ASP A 42 4.00 9.29 3.07
N GLY A 43 2.66 9.35 2.92
CA GLY A 43 1.88 10.57 3.08
C GLY A 43 2.07 11.61 1.97
N SER A 44 2.62 11.22 0.82
CA SER A 44 2.77 12.11 -0.35
C SER A 44 1.50 12.23 -1.21
N LYS A 45 0.52 11.35 -1.01
CA LYS A 45 -0.74 11.32 -1.78
C LYS A 45 -1.94 11.12 -0.89
N VAL A 46 -3.11 11.63 -1.30
CA VAL A 46 -4.40 11.40 -0.64
C VAL A 46 -5.41 10.87 -1.66
N LEU A 47 -6.09 9.78 -1.29
CA LEU A 47 -7.28 9.28 -1.96
C LEU A 47 -8.51 9.69 -1.13
N PHE A 48 -9.43 10.42 -1.77
CA PHE A 48 -10.73 10.76 -1.19
C PHE A 48 -11.84 9.95 -1.86
N THR A 49 -12.82 9.53 -1.08
CA THR A 49 -13.95 8.73 -1.59
C THR A 49 -15.24 9.57 -1.64
N ASP A 50 -15.97 9.46 -2.76
CA ASP A 50 -17.32 10.03 -2.91
C ASP A 50 -18.38 8.96 -2.69
N GLU A 51 -19.09 9.00 -1.56
CA GLU A 51 -20.19 8.06 -1.29
C GLU A 51 -21.50 8.59 -1.89
N TRP A 52 -21.47 8.85 -3.20
CA TRP A 52 -22.62 9.41 -3.89
C TRP A 52 -23.86 8.53 -3.78
N GLY A 53 -24.99 9.15 -3.43
CA GLY A 53 -26.23 8.40 -3.16
C GLY A 53 -26.27 7.71 -1.80
N GLY A 54 -25.29 7.98 -0.92
CA GLY A 54 -25.29 7.58 0.49
C GLY A 54 -25.34 6.07 0.69
N GLY A 55 -24.62 5.33 -0.16
CA GLY A 55 -24.46 3.88 -0.01
C GLY A 55 -25.71 3.05 -0.29
N THR A 56 -26.85 3.66 -0.61
CA THR A 56 -28.14 2.95 -0.81
C THR A 56 -28.57 2.89 -2.27
N ARG A 57 -27.92 3.65 -3.16
CA ARG A 57 -28.31 3.74 -4.57
C ARG A 57 -27.36 2.94 -5.47
N PRO A 58 -27.86 2.46 -6.63
CA PRO A 58 -27.01 1.82 -7.63
C PRO A 58 -26.26 2.90 -8.41
N ARG A 59 -25.02 3.22 -8.01
CA ARG A 59 -24.21 4.26 -8.68
C ARG A 59 -23.10 3.71 -9.57
N CYS A 60 -23.03 2.39 -9.77
CA CYS A 60 -22.04 1.75 -10.65
C CYS A 60 -22.66 1.24 -11.96
N ARG A 61 -23.74 1.84 -12.46
CA ARG A 61 -24.39 1.37 -13.69
C ARG A 61 -23.62 1.83 -14.93
N THR A 62 -23.83 1.15 -16.05
CA THR A 62 -23.15 1.44 -17.33
C THR A 62 -23.33 2.86 -17.85
N TYR A 63 -24.40 3.55 -17.45
CA TYR A 63 -24.72 4.91 -17.86
C TYR A 63 -24.38 5.96 -16.78
N ASP A 64 -23.91 5.55 -15.60
CA ASP A 64 -23.38 6.50 -14.61
C ASP A 64 -21.95 6.92 -15.03
N PRO A 65 -21.63 8.23 -15.06
CA PRO A 65 -20.28 8.72 -15.25
C PRO A 65 -19.27 8.04 -14.31
N LEU A 66 -18.06 7.77 -14.84
CA LEU A 66 -16.97 7.18 -14.05
C LEU A 66 -16.43 8.13 -12.97
N THR A 67 -16.76 9.42 -13.04
CA THR A 67 -16.38 10.44 -12.05
C THR A 67 -17.40 10.59 -10.92
N TRP A 68 -18.50 9.85 -10.95
CA TRP A 68 -19.56 9.93 -9.95
C TRP A 68 -19.48 8.76 -8.98
N GLY A 69 -19.49 9.04 -7.67
CA GLY A 69 -19.39 7.98 -6.67
C GLY A 69 -18.04 7.25 -6.74
N ALA A 70 -17.00 7.99 -7.08
CA ALA A 70 -15.66 7.53 -7.42
C ALA A 70 -14.65 8.01 -6.38
N ASP A 71 -13.42 7.53 -6.49
CA ASP A 71 -12.29 8.08 -5.77
C ASP A 71 -11.70 9.28 -6.53
N ALA A 72 -11.18 10.25 -5.80
CA ALA A 72 -10.36 11.34 -6.33
C ALA A 72 -8.97 11.29 -5.69
N ILE A 73 -7.95 11.24 -6.55
CA ILE A 73 -6.55 11.05 -6.14
C ILE A 73 -5.81 12.39 -6.30
N TYR A 74 -5.14 12.78 -5.23
CA TYR A 74 -4.36 14.02 -5.15
C TYR A 74 -2.93 13.70 -4.72
N ASP A 75 -1.96 14.35 -5.36
CA ASP A 75 -0.61 14.44 -4.80
C ASP A 75 -0.56 15.63 -3.82
N ILE A 76 0.34 15.56 -2.85
CA ILE A 76 0.65 16.66 -1.95
C ILE A 76 1.96 17.29 -2.39
N VAL A 77 1.89 18.45 -3.03
CA VAL A 77 3.05 19.19 -3.55
C VAL A 77 3.13 20.53 -2.81
N ASP A 78 4.23 20.76 -2.09
CA ASP A 78 4.44 21.97 -1.28
C ASP A 78 3.26 22.26 -0.32
N GLY A 79 2.72 21.20 0.29
CA GLY A 79 1.57 21.28 1.20
C GLY A 79 0.22 21.49 0.52
N LYS A 80 0.15 21.46 -0.81
CA LYS A 80 -1.10 21.66 -1.57
C LYS A 80 -1.58 20.37 -2.22
N LEU A 81 -2.90 20.21 -2.26
CA LEU A 81 -3.57 19.09 -2.90
C LEU A 81 -3.65 19.35 -4.41
N ALA A 82 -2.83 18.65 -5.17
CA ALA A 82 -2.81 18.68 -6.63
C ALA A 82 -3.62 17.51 -7.20
N PHE A 83 -4.78 17.80 -7.78
CA PHE A 83 -5.64 16.78 -8.40
C PHE A 83 -4.90 16.05 -9.53
N ARG A 84 -5.05 14.72 -9.59
CA ARG A 84 -4.43 13.88 -10.62
C ARG A 84 -5.45 13.11 -11.45
N SER A 85 -6.32 12.37 -10.80
CA SER A 85 -7.27 11.50 -11.50
C SER A 85 -8.47 11.14 -10.62
N HIS A 86 -9.48 10.56 -11.27
CA HIS A 86 -10.53 9.80 -10.61
C HIS A 86 -10.31 8.31 -10.85
N PHE A 87 -10.71 7.49 -9.89
CA PHE A 87 -10.80 6.05 -10.07
C PHE A 87 -12.19 5.54 -9.69
N LYS A 88 -12.74 4.64 -10.50
CA LYS A 88 -13.96 3.89 -10.19
C LYS A 88 -13.78 2.46 -10.65
N MET A 89 -14.34 1.51 -9.91
CA MET A 89 -14.32 0.11 -10.31
C MET A 89 -14.82 -0.04 -11.78
N PRO A 90 -14.13 -0.84 -12.61
CA PRO A 90 -14.44 -0.94 -14.04
C PRO A 90 -15.67 -1.81 -14.32
N ALA A 91 -16.01 -2.73 -13.41
CA ALA A 91 -17.13 -3.66 -13.58
C ALA A 91 -18.47 -2.95 -13.35
N PRO A 92 -19.34 -2.83 -14.38
CA PRO A 92 -20.66 -2.23 -14.20
C PRO A 92 -21.57 -3.15 -13.39
N GLN A 93 -22.44 -2.55 -12.58
CA GLN A 93 -23.39 -3.23 -11.70
C GLN A 93 -24.85 -2.98 -12.12
N GLY A 94 -25.75 -3.86 -11.70
CA GLY A 94 -27.18 -3.78 -11.97
C GLY A 94 -27.91 -2.69 -11.19
N GLU A 95 -29.20 -2.49 -11.50
CA GLU A 95 -30.05 -1.53 -10.80
C GLU A 95 -30.53 -2.02 -9.43
N THR A 96 -30.41 -3.32 -9.15
CA THR A 96 -30.74 -3.97 -7.88
C THR A 96 -29.58 -3.96 -6.88
N GLU A 97 -28.43 -3.37 -7.25
CA GLU A 97 -27.19 -3.40 -6.47
C GLU A 97 -26.81 -1.99 -6.01
N ASN A 98 -26.91 -1.71 -4.71
CA ASN A 98 -26.29 -0.48 -4.17
C ASN A 98 -24.77 -0.60 -4.31
N CYS A 99 -24.16 0.36 -5.00
CA CYS A 99 -22.74 0.34 -5.33
C CYS A 99 -22.22 1.76 -5.46
N VAL A 100 -21.16 2.05 -4.70
CA VAL A 100 -20.44 3.32 -4.70
C VAL A 100 -19.12 3.17 -3.93
N ALA A 101 -18.14 4.04 -4.19
CA ALA A 101 -16.86 4.08 -3.47
C ALA A 101 -17.09 4.19 -1.95
N HIS A 102 -16.38 3.38 -1.18
CA HIS A 102 -16.52 3.36 0.28
C HIS A 102 -15.21 3.01 0.99
N ASN A 103 -15.27 2.62 2.26
CA ASN A 103 -14.09 2.49 3.12
C ASN A 103 -13.10 1.41 2.67
N GLY A 104 -11.81 1.72 2.83
CA GLY A 104 -10.69 0.87 2.46
C GLY A 104 -9.43 1.13 3.30
N SER A 105 -8.34 0.43 2.98
CA SER A 105 -7.00 0.69 3.55
C SER A 105 -5.87 0.36 2.58
N ILE A 106 -4.67 0.86 2.85
CA ILE A 106 -3.47 0.53 2.09
C ILE A 106 -3.05 -0.93 2.32
N ILE A 107 -2.69 -1.63 1.24
CA ILE A 107 -1.90 -2.85 1.26
C ILE A 107 -0.42 -2.42 1.18
N PRO A 108 0.40 -2.66 2.22
CA PRO A 108 1.72 -2.06 2.32
C PRO A 108 2.78 -2.85 1.55
N VAL A 109 2.62 -2.94 0.23
CA VAL A 109 3.69 -3.43 -0.64
C VAL A 109 4.79 -2.36 -0.67
N PRO A 110 6.06 -2.71 -0.39
CA PRO A 110 7.15 -1.74 -0.36
C PRO A 110 7.32 -1.07 -1.72
N GLY A 111 7.45 0.26 -1.72
CA GLY A 111 7.62 1.08 -2.93
C GLY A 111 6.37 1.23 -3.81
N ARG A 112 5.22 0.69 -3.39
CA ARG A 112 3.95 0.78 -4.14
C ARG A 112 2.83 1.36 -3.28
N ASP A 113 1.86 1.95 -3.97
CA ASP A 113 0.67 2.56 -3.38
C ASP A 113 -0.54 1.72 -3.82
N ILE A 114 -0.86 0.70 -3.02
CA ILE A 114 -1.96 -0.21 -3.32
C ILE A 114 -3.06 -0.03 -2.28
N PHE A 115 -4.29 0.14 -2.72
CA PHE A 115 -5.47 0.37 -1.86
C PHE A 115 -6.48 -0.76 -2.06
N VAL A 116 -6.97 -1.35 -0.98
CA VAL A 116 -8.13 -2.26 -1.02
C VAL A 116 -9.36 -1.51 -0.53
N GLN A 117 -10.44 -1.57 -1.31
CA GLN A 117 -11.62 -0.75 -1.11
C GLN A 117 -12.92 -1.53 -1.29
N ALA A 118 -13.91 -1.21 -0.47
CA ALA A 118 -15.27 -1.71 -0.59
C ALA A 118 -16.12 -0.85 -1.55
N TRP A 119 -16.95 -1.52 -2.34
CA TRP A 119 -17.91 -0.93 -3.28
C TRP A 119 -19.36 -1.38 -3.00
N TYR A 120 -19.70 -1.57 -1.72
CA TYR A 120 -20.97 -2.17 -1.29
C TYR A 120 -21.27 -3.50 -2.01
N GLN A 121 -22.36 -3.60 -2.78
CA GLN A 121 -22.74 -4.82 -3.47
C GLN A 121 -21.85 -5.11 -4.68
N GLY A 122 -21.17 -4.09 -5.22
CA GLY A 122 -20.09 -4.29 -6.21
C GLY A 122 -18.87 -5.02 -5.65
N GLY A 123 -18.86 -5.34 -4.34
CA GLY A 123 -17.85 -6.15 -3.71
C GLY A 123 -16.62 -5.33 -3.31
N LEU A 124 -15.43 -5.75 -3.73
CA LEU A 124 -14.19 -5.06 -3.42
C LEU A 124 -13.26 -4.98 -4.62
N SER A 125 -12.46 -3.92 -4.65
CA SER A 125 -11.40 -3.70 -5.64
C SER A 125 -10.06 -3.49 -4.94
N ILE A 126 -8.99 -3.94 -5.58
CA ILE A 126 -7.61 -3.65 -5.21
C ILE A 126 -7.03 -2.78 -6.31
N ILE A 127 -6.63 -1.57 -5.94
CA ILE A 127 -6.29 -0.47 -6.83
C ILE A 127 -4.81 -0.18 -6.64
N ASP A 128 -4.04 -0.24 -7.72
CA ASP A 128 -2.69 0.32 -7.74
C ASP A 128 -2.76 1.77 -8.22
N PHE A 129 -2.36 2.71 -7.36
CA PHE A 129 -2.29 4.13 -7.65
C PHE A 129 -0.86 4.69 -7.44
N THR A 130 0.16 3.83 -7.61
CA THR A 130 1.56 4.27 -7.64
C THR A 130 1.79 5.36 -8.68
N ASP A 131 1.16 5.25 -9.86
CA ASP A 131 0.98 6.39 -10.74
C ASP A 131 -0.38 7.06 -10.45
N SER A 132 -0.33 8.19 -9.74
CA SER A 132 -1.55 8.94 -9.37
C SER A 132 -2.36 9.40 -10.58
N ALA A 133 -1.76 9.51 -11.77
CA ALA A 133 -2.46 9.92 -12.98
C ALA A 133 -3.16 8.75 -13.69
N ASN A 134 -2.72 7.51 -13.46
CA ASN A 134 -3.22 6.33 -14.14
C ASN A 134 -3.45 5.16 -13.16
N PRO A 135 -4.37 5.30 -12.18
CA PRO A 135 -4.69 4.21 -11.26
C PRO A 135 -5.35 3.04 -12.02
N ILE A 136 -5.01 1.81 -11.65
CA ILE A 136 -5.55 0.60 -12.27
C ILE A 136 -6.08 -0.39 -11.23
N GLU A 137 -7.14 -1.11 -11.57
CA GLU A 137 -7.59 -2.27 -10.78
C GLU A 137 -6.67 -3.46 -11.07
N ILE A 138 -6.11 -4.06 -10.01
CA ILE A 138 -5.17 -5.19 -10.11
C ILE A 138 -5.74 -6.51 -9.58
N ALA A 139 -6.85 -6.45 -8.84
CA ALA A 139 -7.66 -7.59 -8.42
C ALA A 139 -9.03 -7.09 -7.93
N TYR A 140 -10.04 -7.96 -7.97
CA TYR A 140 -11.37 -7.64 -7.46
C TYR A 140 -12.07 -8.91 -6.96
N PHE A 141 -13.13 -8.71 -6.19
CA PHE A 141 -14.14 -9.73 -5.93
C PHE A 141 -15.51 -9.10 -6.17
N ASP A 142 -16.23 -9.62 -7.15
CA ASP A 142 -17.61 -9.24 -7.43
C ASP A 142 -18.54 -10.08 -6.54
N ARG A 143 -19.43 -9.39 -5.83
CA ARG A 143 -20.30 -10.00 -4.83
C ARG A 143 -21.70 -10.27 -5.37
N GLY A 144 -22.19 -9.50 -6.34
CA GLY A 144 -23.53 -9.61 -6.89
C GLY A 144 -24.66 -9.12 -5.97
N PRO A 145 -25.91 -9.08 -6.47
CA PRO A 145 -27.04 -8.59 -5.71
C PRO A 145 -27.40 -9.51 -4.54
N ILE A 146 -27.94 -8.91 -3.48
CA ILE A 146 -28.65 -9.62 -2.40
C ILE A 146 -29.91 -10.29 -2.93
N ASP A 147 -30.63 -9.59 -3.80
CA ASP A 147 -31.87 -10.04 -4.42
C ASP A 147 -31.88 -9.65 -5.91
N ASP A 148 -32.21 -10.60 -6.78
CA ASP A 148 -32.15 -10.42 -8.23
C ASP A 148 -33.23 -9.46 -8.76
N THR A 149 -34.26 -9.16 -7.96
CA THR A 149 -35.45 -8.42 -8.38
C THR A 149 -35.62 -7.09 -7.68
N ASP A 150 -35.34 -7.03 -6.38
CA ASP A 150 -35.54 -5.85 -5.56
C ASP A 150 -34.20 -5.29 -5.06
N LEU A 151 -34.06 -3.97 -5.08
CA LEU A 151 -32.89 -3.33 -4.48
C LEU A 151 -32.96 -3.41 -2.95
N VAL A 152 -32.14 -4.27 -2.37
CA VAL A 152 -31.91 -4.39 -0.93
C VAL A 152 -30.54 -3.84 -0.59
N THR A 153 -30.47 -2.90 0.36
CA THR A 153 -29.17 -2.38 0.81
C THR A 153 -28.36 -3.49 1.49
N GLY A 154 -27.20 -3.76 0.93
CA GLY A 154 -26.22 -4.70 1.46
C GLY A 154 -24.83 -4.31 0.97
N GLY A 155 -23.92 -5.28 0.93
CA GLY A 155 -22.57 -5.02 0.46
C GLY A 155 -21.54 -4.97 1.56
N TYR A 156 -20.27 -4.90 1.16
CA TYR A 156 -19.21 -4.57 2.10
C TYR A 156 -19.31 -3.10 2.51
N TRP A 157 -19.45 -2.86 3.81
CA TRP A 157 -19.28 -1.53 4.39
C TRP A 157 -17.81 -1.14 4.50
N SER A 158 -16.90 -2.10 4.64
CA SER A 158 -15.48 -1.79 4.61
C SER A 158 -14.65 -3.01 4.29
N THR A 159 -13.49 -2.79 3.68
CA THR A 159 -12.49 -3.82 3.43
C THR A 159 -11.13 -3.34 3.91
N TYR A 160 -10.54 -4.06 4.85
CA TYR A 160 -9.25 -3.65 5.43
C TYR A 160 -8.21 -4.74 5.30
N TRP A 161 -6.99 -4.34 4.95
CA TRP A 161 -5.81 -5.20 5.00
C TRP A 161 -5.29 -5.27 6.43
N TYR A 162 -5.05 -6.49 6.92
CA TYR A 162 -4.36 -6.71 8.17
C TYR A 162 -3.62 -8.05 8.15
N ARG A 163 -2.30 -8.02 8.35
CA ARG A 163 -1.43 -9.20 8.49
C ARG A 163 -1.66 -10.31 7.44
N GLY A 164 -1.60 -9.94 6.16
CA GLY A 164 -1.71 -10.90 5.05
C GLY A 164 -3.12 -11.25 4.62
N ARG A 165 -4.14 -10.64 5.25
CA ARG A 165 -5.54 -10.90 4.98
C ARG A 165 -6.29 -9.62 4.69
N ILE A 166 -7.33 -9.74 3.87
CA ILE A 166 -8.30 -8.67 3.65
C ILE A 166 -9.58 -9.08 4.36
N TYR A 167 -10.06 -8.23 5.26
CA TYR A 167 -11.27 -8.45 6.04
C TYR A 167 -12.37 -7.56 5.45
N GLY A 168 -13.35 -8.18 4.78
CA GLY A 168 -14.53 -7.52 4.24
C GLY A 168 -15.69 -7.63 5.21
N THR A 169 -16.11 -6.51 5.82
CA THR A 169 -17.27 -6.47 6.72
C THR A 169 -18.52 -6.13 5.92
N GLU A 170 -19.47 -7.03 5.93
CA GLU A 170 -20.70 -6.99 5.13
C GLU A 170 -21.92 -6.68 6.01
N ILE A 171 -22.86 -5.88 5.50
CA ILE A 171 -23.98 -5.34 6.27
C ILE A 171 -24.93 -6.43 6.82
N ILE A 172 -25.13 -7.55 6.12
CA ILE A 172 -26.14 -8.59 6.37
C ILE A 172 -25.53 -9.97 6.71
N ARG A 173 -24.62 -10.48 5.88
CA ARG A 173 -23.97 -11.80 5.88
C ARG A 173 -22.79 -11.91 6.85
N GLY A 174 -22.25 -10.79 7.35
CA GLY A 174 -21.20 -10.79 8.37
C GLY A 174 -19.81 -10.44 7.83
N ILE A 175 -18.87 -11.41 7.82
CA ILE A 175 -17.46 -11.14 7.47
C ILE A 175 -16.91 -12.16 6.48
N ASP A 176 -16.26 -11.66 5.43
CA ASP A 176 -15.44 -12.45 4.51
C ASP A 176 -13.96 -12.15 4.75
N VAL A 177 -13.11 -13.18 4.62
CA VAL A 177 -11.66 -13.07 4.80
C VAL A 177 -10.95 -13.59 3.56
N PHE A 178 -10.29 -12.69 2.84
CA PHE A 178 -9.57 -12.99 1.61
C PHE A 178 -8.06 -13.05 1.85
N ALA A 179 -7.36 -13.73 0.94
CA ALA A 179 -5.91 -13.71 0.83
C ALA A 179 -5.52 -13.42 -0.61
N LEU A 180 -4.43 -12.69 -0.79
CA LEU A 180 -3.87 -12.44 -2.11
C LEU A 180 -3.14 -13.69 -2.62
N THR A 181 -3.21 -13.89 -3.93
CA THR A 181 -2.42 -14.88 -4.65
C THR A 181 -1.58 -14.17 -5.71
N PRO A 182 -0.40 -14.71 -6.07
CA PRO A 182 0.43 -14.12 -7.13
C PRO A 182 -0.33 -13.96 -8.46
N SER A 183 -0.06 -12.87 -9.17
CA SER A 183 -0.64 -12.53 -10.47
C SER A 183 0.35 -11.75 -11.35
N GLU A 184 -0.07 -11.40 -12.55
CA GLU A 184 0.70 -10.52 -13.45
C GLU A 184 0.91 -9.10 -12.92
N HIS A 185 0.19 -8.70 -11.87
CA HIS A 185 0.28 -7.38 -11.22
C HIS A 185 0.96 -7.40 -9.86
N LEU A 186 1.04 -8.57 -9.22
CA LEU A 186 1.57 -8.71 -7.86
C LEU A 186 2.29 -10.05 -7.69
N SER A 187 3.59 -10.01 -7.40
CA SER A 187 4.39 -11.23 -7.25
C SER A 187 4.22 -11.87 -5.86
N ALA A 188 4.67 -13.11 -5.71
CA ALA A 188 4.72 -13.78 -4.41
C ALA A 188 5.60 -13.03 -3.41
N ASN A 189 6.72 -12.45 -3.85
CA ASN A 189 7.61 -11.70 -2.98
C ASN A 189 7.00 -10.37 -2.54
N GLU A 190 6.24 -9.69 -3.41
CA GLU A 190 5.52 -8.47 -3.04
C GLU A 190 4.43 -8.73 -1.99
N ILE A 191 3.66 -9.82 -2.14
CA ILE A 191 2.68 -10.26 -1.14
C ILE A 191 3.39 -10.55 0.19
N ALA A 192 4.45 -11.34 0.15
CA ALA A 192 5.22 -11.68 1.35
C ALA A 192 5.83 -10.43 2.01
N ALA A 193 6.36 -9.49 1.24
CA ALA A 193 6.89 -8.24 1.77
C ALA A 193 5.80 -7.36 2.40
N ALA A 194 4.58 -7.34 1.86
CA ALA A 194 3.45 -6.65 2.48
C ALA A 194 3.02 -7.27 3.82
N GLU A 195 3.18 -8.59 3.98
CA GLU A 195 2.96 -9.28 5.26
C GLU A 195 4.00 -8.92 6.33
N MET A 196 5.24 -8.63 5.89
CA MET A 196 6.35 -8.25 6.77
C MET A 196 6.29 -6.79 7.23
N ALA A 197 5.38 -6.00 6.67
CA ALA A 197 5.23 -4.59 6.98
C ALA A 197 4.88 -4.36 8.46
N ASN A 198 5.68 -3.54 9.13
CA ASN A 198 5.42 -3.13 10.51
C ASN A 198 4.42 -1.96 10.52
N GLN A 199 3.19 -2.26 10.93
CA GLN A 199 2.09 -1.30 11.10
C GLN A 199 1.86 -0.93 12.57
N GLY A 200 2.78 -1.28 13.47
CA GLY A 200 2.64 -1.11 14.91
C GLY A 200 1.91 -2.27 15.62
N GLY A 201 1.80 -2.18 16.95
CA GLY A 201 1.18 -3.22 17.79
C GLY A 201 -0.34 -3.21 17.76
N LEU A 202 -0.96 -2.06 17.48
CA LEU A 202 -2.40 -1.87 17.32
C LEU A 202 -2.65 -1.28 15.94
N PHE A 203 -3.49 -1.95 15.14
CA PHE A 203 -3.88 -1.46 13.83
C PHE A 203 -5.23 -0.76 13.90
N ASN A 204 -5.27 0.50 13.47
CA ASN A 204 -6.48 1.24 13.16
C ASN A 204 -6.33 1.82 11.74
N PRO A 205 -7.18 1.43 10.78
CA PRO A 205 -7.05 1.88 9.38
C PRO A 205 -7.18 3.40 9.22
N GLN A 206 -7.82 4.10 10.17
CA GLN A 206 -8.00 5.55 10.11
C GLN A 206 -6.83 6.35 10.70
N GLN A 207 -5.97 5.74 11.52
CA GLN A 207 -4.82 6.43 12.11
C GLN A 207 -3.67 6.58 11.11
N GLN A 208 -3.45 5.58 10.26
CA GLN A 208 -2.40 5.57 9.21
C GLN A 208 -1.02 6.03 9.69
N PHE A 209 -0.49 5.34 10.70
CA PHE A 209 0.91 5.56 11.10
C PHE A 209 1.86 5.15 9.97
N PRO A 210 3.05 5.78 9.89
CA PRO A 210 4.08 5.38 8.93
C PRO A 210 4.40 3.89 9.05
N VAL A 211 4.40 3.21 7.91
CA VAL A 211 4.70 1.79 7.80
C VAL A 211 6.17 1.62 7.44
N THR A 212 6.83 0.62 8.01
CA THR A 212 8.23 0.29 7.70
C THR A 212 8.39 -1.19 7.38
N TRP A 213 9.43 -1.53 6.61
CA TRP A 213 9.76 -2.91 6.25
C TRP A 213 11.11 -3.30 6.85
N PRO A 214 11.29 -4.55 7.29
CA PRO A 214 12.58 -5.01 7.77
C PRO A 214 13.58 -5.16 6.61
N SER A 215 14.87 -5.03 6.89
CA SER A 215 15.92 -5.32 5.92
C SER A 215 16.09 -6.84 5.77
N GLU A 216 15.20 -7.48 5.02
CA GLU A 216 15.20 -8.91 4.74
C GLU A 216 15.26 -9.18 3.22
N PRO A 217 15.88 -10.29 2.78
CA PRO A 217 15.97 -10.64 1.36
C PRO A 217 14.63 -10.66 0.62
N THR A 218 13.55 -11.07 1.26
CA THR A 218 12.18 -11.02 0.69
C THR A 218 11.78 -9.62 0.23
N VAL A 219 12.17 -8.57 0.95
CA VAL A 219 11.88 -7.18 0.56
C VAL A 219 12.72 -6.76 -0.64
N SER A 220 13.98 -7.19 -0.72
CA SER A 220 14.81 -6.99 -1.93
C SER A 220 14.26 -7.77 -3.13
N LEU A 221 13.78 -8.99 -2.93
CA LEU A 221 13.13 -9.79 -3.97
C LEU A 221 11.85 -9.11 -4.49
N ALA A 222 11.06 -8.49 -3.62
CA ALA A 222 9.89 -7.70 -4.03
C ALA A 222 10.29 -6.52 -4.93
N TYR A 223 11.33 -5.76 -4.56
CA TYR A 223 11.83 -4.67 -5.40
C TYR A 223 12.43 -5.16 -6.72
N LEU A 224 13.09 -6.33 -6.72
CA LEU A 224 13.64 -6.95 -7.92
C LEU A 224 12.53 -7.37 -8.88
N ASP A 225 11.47 -8.02 -8.38
CA ASP A 225 10.30 -8.39 -9.17
C ASP A 225 9.61 -7.17 -9.79
N GLN A 226 9.49 -6.08 -9.02
CA GLN A 226 8.96 -4.80 -9.51
C GLN A 226 9.82 -4.20 -10.61
N TRP A 227 11.15 -4.16 -10.40
CA TRP A 227 12.10 -3.63 -11.38
C TRP A 227 12.05 -4.41 -12.70
N LEU A 228 12.07 -5.74 -12.61
CA LEU A 228 12.03 -6.63 -13.78
C LEU A 228 10.70 -6.59 -14.53
N ARG A 229 9.58 -6.28 -13.86
CA ARG A 229 8.30 -6.05 -14.55
C ARG A 229 8.38 -4.89 -15.54
N GLY A 230 9.16 -3.86 -15.23
CA GLY A 230 9.44 -2.72 -16.12
C GLY A 230 10.61 -2.93 -17.07
N HIS A 231 11.46 -3.94 -16.84
CA HIS A 231 12.69 -4.22 -17.59
C HIS A 231 12.82 -5.71 -17.92
N PRO A 232 11.87 -6.29 -18.67
CA PRO A 232 11.84 -7.73 -18.93
C PRO A 232 13.09 -8.24 -19.67
N GLU A 233 13.77 -7.37 -20.43
CA GLU A 233 15.03 -7.68 -21.12
C GLU A 233 16.19 -7.97 -20.16
N GLN A 234 16.11 -7.52 -18.91
CA GLN A 234 17.16 -7.72 -17.90
C GLN A 234 17.00 -9.03 -17.12
N HIS A 235 15.92 -9.79 -17.36
CA HIS A 235 15.60 -10.99 -16.58
C HIS A 235 16.76 -12.00 -16.54
N GLN A 236 17.37 -12.29 -17.69
CA GLN A 236 18.51 -13.20 -17.78
C GLN A 236 19.76 -12.66 -17.08
N THR A 237 20.00 -11.36 -17.14
CA THR A 237 21.15 -10.73 -16.49
C THR A 237 21.03 -10.76 -14.96
N LEU A 238 19.80 -10.62 -14.44
CA LEU A 238 19.53 -10.54 -13.00
C LEU A 238 19.16 -11.88 -12.34
N GLU A 239 19.16 -12.98 -13.08
CA GLU A 239 18.92 -14.33 -12.54
C GLU A 239 19.90 -14.67 -11.39
N ALA A 240 21.17 -14.32 -11.55
CA ALA A 240 22.19 -14.55 -10.52
C ALA A 240 21.97 -13.73 -9.24
N LEU A 241 21.23 -12.61 -9.31
CA LEU A 241 20.87 -11.83 -8.13
C LEU A 241 19.78 -12.55 -7.29
N TYR A 242 18.84 -13.27 -7.92
CA TYR A 242 17.89 -14.11 -7.18
C TYR A 242 18.61 -15.16 -6.35
N GLU A 243 19.57 -15.87 -6.94
CA GLU A 243 20.39 -16.87 -6.24
C GLU A 243 21.17 -16.24 -5.06
N THR A 244 21.74 -15.04 -5.28
CA THR A 244 22.45 -14.29 -4.24
C THR A 244 21.51 -13.95 -3.07
N LEU A 245 20.28 -13.50 -3.35
CA LEU A 245 19.28 -13.17 -2.33
C LEU A 245 18.75 -14.41 -1.59
N HIS A 246 18.54 -15.53 -2.28
CA HIS A 246 18.12 -16.78 -1.65
C HIS A 246 19.21 -17.38 -0.76
N ALA A 247 20.48 -17.30 -1.17
CA ALA A 247 21.61 -17.64 -0.31
C ALA A 247 21.64 -16.75 0.94
N ALA A 248 21.45 -15.44 0.77
CA ALA A 248 21.45 -14.48 1.89
C ALA A 248 20.31 -14.78 2.87
N GLU A 249 19.13 -15.13 2.36
CA GLU A 249 17.97 -15.51 3.16
C GLU A 249 18.27 -16.75 4.02
N THR A 250 18.89 -17.77 3.43
CA THR A 250 19.27 -18.99 4.13
C THR A 250 20.27 -18.73 5.26
N ILE A 251 21.29 -17.90 5.02
CA ILE A 251 22.27 -17.54 6.05
C ILE A 251 21.63 -16.73 7.17
N LEU A 252 20.85 -15.69 6.84
CA LEU A 252 20.22 -14.82 7.84
C LEU A 252 19.17 -15.55 8.69
N LYS A 253 18.37 -16.46 8.11
CA LYS A 253 17.43 -17.31 8.86
C LYS A 253 18.13 -18.14 9.94
N ASN A 254 19.36 -18.58 9.66
CA ASN A 254 20.20 -19.31 10.59
C ASN A 254 21.03 -18.41 11.54
N LYS A 255 20.77 -17.09 11.54
CA LYS A 255 21.55 -16.08 12.27
C LYS A 255 23.05 -16.12 11.95
N GLY A 256 23.39 -16.58 10.76
CA GLY A 256 24.75 -16.65 10.26
C GLY A 256 25.24 -15.31 9.72
N GLN A 257 26.54 -15.27 9.43
CA GLN A 257 27.22 -14.16 8.78
C GLN A 257 28.04 -14.70 7.62
N ASP A 258 28.17 -13.93 6.56
CA ASP A 258 28.95 -14.29 5.37
C ASP A 258 29.46 -13.01 4.70
N THR A 259 30.76 -12.73 4.88
CA THR A 259 31.39 -11.53 4.36
C THR A 259 31.55 -11.55 2.83
N ALA A 260 31.70 -12.72 2.22
CA ALA A 260 31.79 -12.85 0.77
C ALA A 260 30.43 -12.55 0.14
N LEU A 261 29.36 -13.07 0.71
CA LEU A 261 28.00 -12.79 0.28
C LEU A 261 27.61 -11.33 0.53
N ALA A 262 28.02 -10.76 1.67
CA ALA A 262 27.84 -9.33 1.94
C ALA A 262 28.53 -8.44 0.90
N ALA A 263 29.76 -8.79 0.49
CA ALA A 263 30.47 -8.08 -0.58
C ALA A 263 29.72 -8.21 -1.92
N SER A 264 29.30 -9.41 -2.28
CA SER A 264 28.54 -9.65 -3.52
C SER A 264 27.24 -8.83 -3.60
N LEU A 265 26.49 -8.69 -2.50
CA LEU A 265 25.31 -7.83 -2.46
C LEU A 265 25.64 -6.35 -2.66
N THR A 266 26.81 -5.90 -2.20
CA THR A 266 27.29 -4.52 -2.42
C THR A 266 27.66 -4.33 -3.89
N ASP A 267 28.37 -5.29 -4.48
CA ASP A 267 28.73 -5.27 -5.90
C ASP A 267 27.46 -5.21 -6.77
N TRP A 268 26.44 -6.04 -6.47
CA TRP A 268 25.14 -5.96 -7.12
C TRP A 268 24.49 -4.59 -6.98
N ALA A 269 24.49 -4.01 -5.78
CA ALA A 269 23.95 -2.68 -5.54
C ALA A 269 24.70 -1.56 -6.29
N ASP A 270 25.90 -1.82 -6.80
CA ASP A 270 26.71 -0.86 -7.54
C ASP A 270 26.77 -1.14 -9.05
N THR A 271 26.09 -2.20 -9.53
CA THR A 271 25.93 -2.49 -10.96
C THR A 271 25.18 -1.40 -11.71
N SER A 272 25.52 -1.22 -12.99
CA SER A 272 24.87 -0.26 -13.88
C SER A 272 23.42 -0.61 -14.19
N GLU A 273 23.13 -1.91 -14.24
CA GLU A 273 21.83 -2.52 -14.53
C GLU A 273 20.77 -2.05 -13.53
N LEU A 274 21.17 -1.91 -12.26
CA LEU A 274 20.30 -1.45 -11.18
C LEU A 274 20.35 0.06 -10.94
N SER A 275 21.01 0.85 -11.78
CA SER A 275 21.24 2.28 -11.53
C SER A 275 19.95 3.08 -11.25
N GLY A 276 18.83 2.73 -11.88
CA GLY A 276 17.51 3.32 -11.64
C GLY A 276 16.71 2.68 -10.51
N ALA A 277 17.17 1.56 -9.93
CA ALA A 277 16.48 0.79 -8.90
C ALA A 277 16.93 1.20 -7.48
N THR A 278 16.79 2.49 -7.13
CA THR A 278 17.32 3.06 -5.87
C THR A 278 16.90 2.26 -4.62
N ALA A 279 15.61 1.95 -4.47
CA ALA A 279 15.09 1.21 -3.32
C ALA A 279 15.67 -0.22 -3.22
N LEU A 280 15.84 -0.91 -4.35
CA LEU A 280 16.50 -2.21 -4.41
C LEU A 280 17.96 -2.09 -3.95
N ARG A 281 18.72 -1.14 -4.50
CA ARG A 281 20.13 -0.91 -4.15
C ARG A 281 20.32 -0.63 -2.65
N GLU A 282 19.46 0.20 -2.08
CA GLU A 282 19.48 0.51 -0.65
C GLU A 282 19.16 -0.74 0.21
N SER A 283 18.19 -1.54 -0.22
CA SER A 283 17.81 -2.80 0.43
C SER A 283 18.95 -3.82 0.39
N LEU A 284 19.62 -3.99 -0.76
CA LEU A 284 20.80 -4.85 -0.91
C LEU A 284 21.93 -4.44 0.03
N ARG A 285 22.25 -3.14 0.11
CA ARG A 285 23.26 -2.62 1.04
C ARG A 285 22.85 -2.83 2.51
N ALA A 286 21.55 -2.77 2.82
CA ALA A 286 21.07 -3.05 4.17
C ALA A 286 21.22 -4.52 4.56
N ILE A 287 20.93 -5.44 3.65
CA ILE A 287 21.15 -6.89 3.85
C ILE A 287 22.65 -7.18 3.98
N SER A 288 23.49 -6.57 3.14
CA SER A 288 24.96 -6.69 3.23
C SER A 288 25.49 -6.33 4.62
N ARG A 289 24.99 -5.23 5.21
CA ARG A 289 25.36 -4.83 6.58
C ARG A 289 24.96 -5.86 7.63
N LYS A 290 23.83 -6.55 7.47
CA LYS A 290 23.39 -7.62 8.39
C LYS A 290 24.25 -8.88 8.27
N LEU A 291 24.69 -9.22 7.07
CA LEU A 291 25.55 -10.38 6.80
C LEU A 291 27.01 -10.15 7.21
N SER A 292 27.43 -8.90 7.32
CA SER A 292 28.78 -8.52 7.72
C SER A 292 29.05 -8.78 9.21
N VAL A 293 30.28 -9.16 9.54
CA VAL A 293 30.77 -9.21 10.92
C VAL A 293 31.09 -7.78 11.37
N GLY A 294 30.41 -7.28 12.40
CA GLY A 294 30.83 -6.03 13.03
C GLY A 294 32.26 -6.16 13.57
N PRO A 295 33.12 -5.14 13.50
CA PRO A 295 34.45 -5.23 14.09
C PRO A 295 34.33 -5.59 15.57
N PRO A 296 35.20 -6.48 16.12
CA PRO A 296 35.14 -6.83 17.52
C PRO A 296 35.22 -5.57 18.38
N ILE A 297 34.31 -5.44 19.34
CA ILE A 297 34.35 -4.35 20.30
C ILE A 297 35.64 -4.52 21.11
N ARG A 298 36.56 -3.56 20.98
CA ARG A 298 37.75 -3.51 21.83
C ARG A 298 37.31 -3.19 23.26
N LEU A 299 37.38 -4.17 24.14
CA LEU A 299 37.25 -3.96 25.58
C LEU A 299 38.44 -3.11 26.07
N ILE A 300 38.15 -2.02 26.79
CA ILE A 300 39.15 -1.19 27.45
C ILE A 300 39.13 -1.54 28.93
N SER A 301 40.25 -2.05 29.46
CA SER A 301 40.43 -2.22 30.90
C SER A 301 40.73 -0.86 31.54
N GLN A 302 39.93 -0.44 32.51
CA GLN A 302 40.24 0.69 33.38
C GLN A 302 40.68 0.15 34.74
N ALA A 303 41.94 0.39 35.12
CA ALA A 303 42.40 0.14 36.48
C ALA A 303 41.82 1.21 37.41
N ALA A 304 41.31 0.80 38.56
CA ALA A 304 40.85 1.73 39.59
C ALA A 304 42.00 2.64 40.03
N PRO A 305 41.77 3.96 40.22
CA PRO A 305 42.78 4.87 40.75
C PRO A 305 43.28 4.35 42.10
N GLN A 306 44.60 4.30 42.29
CA GLN A 306 45.16 4.12 43.63
C GLN A 306 44.91 5.41 44.42
N GLU A 307 44.05 5.33 45.43
CA GLU A 307 43.96 6.36 46.46
C GLU A 307 45.29 6.37 47.22
N ASN A 308 46.02 7.48 47.12
CA ASN A 308 47.16 7.81 47.98
C ASN A 308 46.69 8.59 49.21
#